data_AF-A0A3C0TBC1-F1
#
_entry.id   AF-A0A3C0TBC1-F1
#
_cell.length_a   1.000
_cell.length_b   1.000
_cell.length_c   1.000
_cell.angle_alpha   90.00
_cell.angle_beta   90.00
_cell.angle_gamma   90.00
#
_symmetry.space_group_name_H-M   'P 1'
#
loop_
_entity.id
_entity.type
_entity.pdbx_description
1 polymer ?
#
loop_
_entity_poly.entity_id
_entity_poly.type
_entity_poly.pdbx_seq_one_letter_code
_entity_poly.pdbx_strand_id
1 'polypeptide(L)'
;VLNPADEYVADFVSGISRLKVVRAHAVMQSIESFEQAHGPLPEGLQQFDHDAHLGELINSAISSDRPLLVADNEGREVGVVTREDLLRTVIEGAETS
;
A
#
# COMPACT_ATOMS: atom_id res chain seq x y z
N VAL A 1 -4.62 9.60 32.51
CA VAL A 1 -3.68 8.45 32.62
C VAL A 1 -2.93 8.41 31.30
N LEU A 2 -1.68 8.85 31.31
CA LEU A 2 -0.76 8.73 30.17
C LEU A 2 -0.33 7.27 30.12
N ASN A 3 -0.59 6.55 29.03
CA ASN A 3 -0.10 5.19 28.82
C ASN A 3 1.33 5.27 28.28
N PRO A 4 2.37 5.04 29.10
CA PRO A 4 3.77 5.24 28.71
C PRO A 4 4.27 4.20 27.68
N ALA A 5 3.44 3.22 27.31
CA ALA A 5 3.74 2.28 26.23
C ALA A 5 3.66 2.94 24.84
N ASP A 6 2.82 3.96 24.67
CA ASP A 6 2.57 4.59 23.37
C ASP A 6 3.77 5.42 22.91
N GLU A 7 4.43 6.14 23.83
CA GLU A 7 5.56 7.02 23.52
C GLU A 7 6.83 6.23 23.18
N TYR A 8 7.10 5.11 23.86
CA TYR A 8 8.23 4.22 23.53
C TYR A 8 8.04 3.48 22.20
N VAL A 9 6.81 3.06 21.87
CA VAL A 9 6.51 2.45 20.58
C VAL A 9 6.60 3.50 19.47
N ALA A 10 6.11 4.72 19.69
CA ALA A 10 6.25 5.82 18.73
C ALA A 10 7.72 6.13 18.40
N ASP A 11 8.58 6.25 19.43
CA ASP A 11 10.02 6.48 19.25
C ASP A 11 10.75 5.28 18.61
N PHE A 12 10.27 4.05 18.82
CA PHE A 12 10.83 2.86 18.17
C PHE A 12 10.41 2.76 16.69
N VAL A 13 9.21 3.21 16.35
CA VAL A 13 8.66 3.20 14.99
C VAL A 13 9.18 4.38 14.15
N SER A 14 9.47 5.54 14.77
CA SER A 14 10.00 6.73 14.08
C SER A 14 11.36 6.50 13.41
N GLY A 15 12.13 5.50 13.85
CA GLY A 15 13.41 5.10 13.24
C GLY A 15 13.31 4.09 12.10
N ILE A 16 12.15 3.46 11.87
CA ILE A 16 11.98 2.39 10.89
C ILE A 16 11.23 2.93 9.68
N SER A 17 11.90 2.90 8.51
CA SER A 17 11.28 3.35 7.27
C SER A 17 9.98 2.57 6.98
N ARG A 18 8.86 3.29 6.95
CA ARG A 18 7.52 2.75 6.64
C ARG A 18 7.48 2.02 5.28
N LEU A 19 8.34 2.45 4.34
CA LEU A 19 8.54 1.78 3.05
C LEU A 19 8.97 0.31 3.17
N LYS A 20 9.61 -0.07 4.28
CA LYS A 20 10.10 -1.42 4.56
C LYS A 20 9.16 -2.27 5.41
N VAL A 21 8.08 -1.70 5.94
CA VAL A 21 7.21 -2.41 6.91
C VAL A 21 5.80 -2.56 6.37
N VAL A 22 5.28 -1.55 5.67
CA VAL A 22 3.95 -1.60 5.07
C VAL A 22 3.96 -2.54 3.87
N ARG A 23 2.90 -3.35 3.78
CA ARG A 23 2.68 -4.40 2.78
C ARG A 23 1.55 -3.99 1.82
N ALA A 24 1.55 -4.55 0.62
CA ALA A 24 0.54 -4.25 -0.40
C ALA A 24 -0.90 -4.46 0.09
N HIS A 25 -1.16 -5.54 0.84
CA HIS A 25 -2.50 -5.84 1.38
C HIS A 25 -3.04 -4.78 2.35
N ALA A 26 -2.16 -3.99 3.00
CA ALA A 26 -2.56 -2.94 3.94
C ALA A 26 -2.90 -1.62 3.24
N VAL A 27 -2.60 -1.50 1.94
CA VAL A 27 -2.77 -0.28 1.14
C VAL A 27 -3.81 -0.46 0.04
N MET A 28 -3.95 -1.69 -0.46
CA MET A 28 -4.83 -2.00 -1.58
C MET A 28 -6.32 -1.78 -1.23
N GLN A 29 -7.08 -1.45 -2.26
CA GLN A 29 -8.53 -1.58 -2.28
C GLN A 29 -8.94 -2.88 -2.97
N SER A 30 -10.19 -3.32 -2.76
CA SER A 30 -10.71 -4.46 -3.51
C SER A 30 -10.87 -4.12 -4.99
N ILE A 31 -10.78 -5.15 -5.84
CA ILE A 31 -11.01 -5.02 -7.29
C ILE A 31 -12.41 -4.45 -7.54
N GLU A 32 -13.42 -4.96 -6.84
CA GLU A 32 -14.80 -4.49 -6.96
C GLU A 32 -14.94 -2.99 -6.66
N SER A 33 -14.35 -2.49 -5.57
CA SER A 33 -14.41 -1.06 -5.22
C SER A 33 -13.71 -0.19 -6.25
N PHE A 34 -12.57 -0.66 -6.78
CA PHE A 34 -11.87 0.03 -7.86
C PHE A 34 -12.76 0.11 -9.10
N GLU A 35 -13.36 -1.00 -9.52
CA GLU A 35 -14.16 -1.07 -10.75
C GLU A 35 -15.44 -0.23 -10.68
N GLN A 36 -16.07 -0.15 -9.51
CA GLN A 36 -17.22 0.72 -9.29
C GLN A 36 -16.89 2.21 -9.47
N ALA A 37 -15.68 2.63 -9.10
CA ALA A 37 -15.25 4.02 -9.18
C ALA A 37 -14.59 4.39 -10.51
N HIS A 38 -13.88 3.46 -11.16
CA HIS A 38 -13.01 3.74 -12.31
C HIS A 38 -13.38 2.97 -13.58
N GLY A 39 -14.31 2.01 -13.50
CA GLY A 39 -14.58 1.06 -14.57
C GLY A 39 -13.64 -0.15 -14.54
N PRO A 40 -13.74 -1.05 -15.54
CA PRO A 40 -13.05 -2.34 -15.54
C PRO A 40 -11.53 -2.19 -15.46
N LEU A 41 -10.87 -3.19 -14.87
CA LEU A 41 -9.41 -3.22 -14.80
C LEU A 41 -8.77 -3.22 -16.20
N PRO A 42 -7.76 -2.36 -16.46
CA PRO A 42 -6.99 -2.44 -17.70
C PRO A 42 -6.23 -3.77 -17.82
N GLU A 43 -6.01 -4.25 -19.04
CA GLU A 43 -5.23 -5.48 -19.26
C GLU A 43 -3.72 -5.26 -19.12
N GLY A 44 -2.99 -6.29 -18.69
CA GLY A 44 -1.53 -6.24 -18.61
C GLY A 44 -1.01 -5.25 -17.56
N LEU A 45 -1.71 -5.16 -16.41
CA LEU A 45 -1.20 -4.45 -15.24
C LEU A 45 -0.03 -5.21 -14.65
N GLN A 46 0.88 -4.46 -14.03
CA GLN A 46 1.95 -5.05 -13.26
C GLN A 46 1.34 -5.65 -11.98
N GLN A 47 1.66 -6.92 -11.74
CA GLN A 47 1.20 -7.67 -10.58
C GLN A 47 2.28 -7.70 -9.50
N PHE A 48 1.85 -7.52 -8.25
CA PHE A 48 2.65 -7.64 -7.05
C PHE A 48 2.06 -8.68 -6.11
N ASP A 49 2.93 -9.26 -5.30
CA ASP A 49 2.52 -10.11 -4.18
C ASP A 49 1.83 -9.26 -3.09
N HIS A 50 0.84 -9.82 -2.39
CA HIS A 50 0.13 -9.14 -1.31
C HIS A 50 1.02 -8.77 -0.12
N ASP A 51 2.18 -9.40 0.01
CA ASP A 51 3.23 -9.09 0.97
C ASP A 51 4.38 -8.26 0.36
N ALA A 52 4.25 -7.76 -0.87
CA ALA A 52 5.23 -6.82 -1.43
C ALA A 52 5.32 -5.55 -0.57
N HIS A 53 6.53 -5.00 -0.43
CA HIS A 53 6.75 -3.81 0.38
C HIS A 53 6.21 -2.55 -0.31
N LEU A 54 5.75 -1.57 0.48
CA LEU A 54 5.32 -0.26 -0.01
C LEU A 54 6.39 0.43 -0.88
N GLY A 55 7.68 0.30 -0.52
CA GLY A 55 8.77 0.85 -1.32
C GLY A 55 8.83 0.29 -2.74
N GLU A 56 8.49 -0.98 -2.94
CA GLU A 56 8.46 -1.61 -4.27
C GLU A 56 7.32 -1.05 -5.11
N LEU A 57 6.13 -0.93 -4.52
CA LEU A 57 4.95 -0.33 -5.16
C LEU A 57 5.20 1.12 -5.58
N ILE A 58 5.83 1.92 -4.70
CA ILE A 58 6.18 3.31 -5.00
C ILE A 58 7.19 3.40 -6.15
N ASN A 59 8.23 2.56 -6.16
CA ASN A 59 9.19 2.54 -7.27
C ASN A 59 8.51 2.21 -8.61
N SER A 60 7.53 1.30 -8.59
CA SER A 60 6.69 1.00 -9.75
C SER A 60 5.87 2.19 -10.21
N ALA A 61 5.19 2.86 -9.26
CA ALA A 61 4.33 4.01 -9.52
C ALA A 61 5.09 5.27 -9.96
N ILE A 62 6.39 5.36 -9.67
CA ILE A 62 7.26 6.41 -10.24
C ILE A 62 7.43 6.22 -11.75
N SER A 63 7.45 4.97 -12.22
CA SER A 63 7.72 4.63 -13.62
C SER A 63 6.45 4.60 -14.49
N SER A 64 5.27 4.50 -13.87
CA SER A 64 3.98 4.36 -14.56
C SER A 64 2.83 4.81 -13.68
N ASP A 65 1.88 5.55 -14.26
CA ASP A 65 0.65 5.99 -13.59
C ASP A 65 -0.47 4.92 -13.57
N ARG A 66 -0.21 3.75 -14.16
CA ARG A 66 -1.18 2.65 -14.18
C ARG A 66 -1.36 2.06 -12.78
N PRO A 67 -2.58 1.59 -12.43
CA PRO A 67 -2.81 0.89 -11.17
C PRO A 67 -1.96 -0.38 -11.08
N LEU A 68 -1.70 -0.83 -9.86
CA LEU A 68 -0.92 -2.03 -9.58
C LEU A 68 -1.88 -3.12 -9.12
N LEU A 69 -1.77 -4.30 -9.74
CA LEU A 69 -2.57 -5.46 -9.36
C LEU A 69 -1.91 -6.17 -8.20
N VAL A 70 -2.69 -6.65 -7.24
CA VAL A 70 -2.19 -7.39 -6.07
C VAL A 70 -2.75 -8.79 -6.09
N ALA A 71 -1.88 -9.79 -5.97
CA ALA A 71 -2.25 -11.19 -5.90
C ALA A 71 -1.82 -11.83 -4.58
N ASP A 72 -2.61 -12.80 -4.13
CA ASP A 72 -2.26 -13.62 -2.98
C ASP A 72 -1.22 -14.71 -3.32
N ASN A 73 -0.82 -15.46 -2.30
CA ASN A 73 0.14 -16.57 -2.43
C ASN A 73 -0.33 -17.70 -3.38
N GLU A 74 -1.63 -17.78 -3.70
CA GLU A 74 -2.20 -18.75 -4.64
C GLU A 74 -2.25 -18.18 -6.07
N GLY A 75 -1.78 -16.95 -6.28
CA GLY A 75 -1.78 -16.25 -7.56
C GLY A 75 -3.14 -15.67 -7.93
N ARG A 76 -4.10 -15.62 -6.99
CA ARG A 76 -5.41 -15.01 -7.24
C ARG A 76 -5.30 -13.50 -7.10
N GLU A 77 -5.91 -12.77 -8.03
CA GLU A 77 -6.03 -11.32 -7.96
C GLU A 77 -7.00 -10.95 -6.83
N VAL A 78 -6.51 -10.24 -5.82
CA VAL A 78 -7.26 -9.93 -4.59
C VAL A 78 -7.42 -8.43 -4.34
N GLY A 79 -6.68 -7.58 -5.04
CA GLY A 79 -6.77 -6.15 -4.86
C GLY A 79 -6.04 -5.34 -5.90
N VAL A 80 -6.22 -4.03 -5.78
CA VAL A 80 -5.64 -3.02 -6.66
C VAL A 80 -5.07 -1.91 -5.80
N VAL A 81 -3.90 -1.40 -6.17
CA VAL A 81 -3.30 -0.23 -5.55
C VAL A 81 -3.23 0.88 -6.59
N THR A 82 -3.87 2.01 -6.30
CA THR A 82 -3.77 3.22 -7.11
C THR A 82 -2.68 4.14 -6.58
N ARG A 83 -2.28 5.11 -7.40
CA ARG A 83 -1.35 6.16 -6.96
C ARG A 83 -1.93 6.99 -5.81
N GLU A 84 -3.25 7.16 -5.76
CA GLU A 84 -3.92 7.83 -4.65
C GLU A 84 -3.76 7.04 -3.33
N ASP A 85 -3.96 5.73 -3.37
CA ASP A 85 -3.79 4.85 -2.19
C ASP A 85 -2.36 4.95 -1.62
N LEU A 86 -1.37 4.95 -2.52
CA LEU A 86 0.04 5.12 -2.15
C LEU A 86 0.30 6.49 -1.51
N LEU A 87 -0.17 7.57 -2.11
CA LEU A 87 0.03 8.93 -1.59
C LEU A 87 -0.66 9.13 -0.25
N ARG A 88 -1.88 8.62 -0.10
CA ARG A 88 -2.62 8.63 1.16
C ARG A 88 -1.86 7.90 2.26
N THR A 89 -1.36 6.70 1.96
CA THR A 89 -0.55 5.89 2.90
C THR A 89 0.72 6.61 3.34
N VAL A 90 1.37 7.35 2.43
CA VAL A 90 2.57 8.13 2.74
C VAL A 90 2.23 9.33 3.63
N ILE A 91 1.15 10.06 3.34
CA ILE A 91 0.72 11.22 4.14
C ILE A 91 0.30 10.79 5.54
N GLU A 92 -0.56 9.78 5.66
CA GLU A 92 -0.95 9.21 6.96
C GLU A 92 0.27 8.71 7.73
N GLY A 93 1.26 8.17 7.02
CA GLY A 93 2.54 7.79 7.62
C GLY A 93 3.37 8.94 8.13
N ALA A 94 3.40 10.07 7.43
CA ALA A 94 4.13 11.26 7.84
C ALA A 94 3.49 11.96 9.04
N GLU A 95 2.15 12.00 9.10
CA GLU A 95 1.41 12.65 10.21
C GLU A 95 1.45 11.85 11.52
N THR A 96 1.77 10.55 11.46
CA THR A 96 1.89 9.67 12.63
C THR A 96 3.34 9.49 13.10
N SER A 97 4.32 10.14 12.44
CA SER A 97 5.76 10.03 12.72
C SER A 97 6.32 11.25 13.45
#